data_AF-K2F3W4-F1
#
_entry.id   AF-K2F3W4-F1
#
_cell.length_a   1.000
_cell.length_b   1.000
_cell.length_c   1.000
_cell.angle_alpha   90.00
_cell.angle_beta   90.00
_cell.angle_gamma   90.00
#
_symmetry.space_group_name_H-M   'P 1'
#
loop_
_entity.id
_entity.type
_entity.pdbx_description
1 polymer ?
#
loop_
_entity_poly.entity_id
_entity_poly.type
_entity_poly.pdbx_seq_one_letter_code
_entity_poly.pdbx_strand_id
1 'polypeptide(L)'
;MKKNFKVSAVILSLVLTLGIAGPTTTFAATDPELGATANFSIIAQTAITGTGTISGDVGLNSTGAGITALTSVMADGTIYSTDGVAPGLSILAPAVQANLSTANDNISGQGSTASIGPVLDGETRTAGVYDIGAGRLNGGVLTLDGPGIYIFRASS
;
A
#
# COMPACT_ATOMS: atom_id res chain seq x y z
N MET A 1 -8.36 -27.80 57.45
CA MET A 1 -9.02 -26.99 56.39
C MET A 1 -8.05 -26.20 55.48
N LYS A 2 -6.85 -26.71 55.14
CA LYS A 2 -5.84 -25.97 54.31
C LYS A 2 -5.66 -26.49 52.87
N LYS A 3 -6.35 -27.58 52.49
CA LYS A 3 -6.09 -28.31 51.22
C LYS A 3 -6.85 -27.70 50.02
N ASN A 4 -7.93 -26.96 50.25
CA ASN A 4 -8.83 -26.48 49.18
C ASN A 4 -8.39 -25.13 48.58
N PHE A 5 -7.51 -24.38 49.25
CA PHE A 5 -7.08 -23.05 48.82
C PHE A 5 -6.06 -23.10 47.66
N LYS A 6 -5.18 -24.12 47.66
CA LYS A 6 -4.15 -24.28 46.62
C LYS A 6 -4.73 -24.71 45.28
N VAL A 7 -5.77 -25.55 45.30
CA VAL A 7 -6.44 -26.02 44.06
C VAL A 7 -7.23 -24.89 43.42
N SER A 8 -7.88 -24.04 44.21
CA SER A 8 -8.65 -22.89 43.70
C SER A 8 -7.75 -21.81 43.08
N ALA A 9 -6.57 -21.56 43.66
CA ALA A 9 -5.59 -20.60 43.11
C ALA A 9 -4.99 -21.07 41.76
N VAL A 10 -4.78 -22.38 41.58
CA VAL A 10 -4.25 -22.95 40.33
C VAL A 10 -5.29 -22.89 39.22
N ILE A 11 -6.57 -23.14 39.51
CA ILE A 11 -7.66 -23.07 38.53
C ILE A 11 -7.89 -21.61 38.10
N LEU A 12 -7.87 -20.66 39.03
CA LEU A 12 -8.05 -19.24 38.73
C LEU A 12 -6.88 -18.67 37.91
N SER A 13 -5.65 -19.12 38.19
CA SER A 13 -4.46 -18.79 37.41
C SER A 13 -4.54 -19.28 35.97
N LEU A 14 -5.10 -20.48 35.74
CA LEU A 14 -5.19 -21.07 34.40
C LEU A 14 -6.26 -20.38 33.53
N VAL A 15 -7.38 -19.99 34.14
CA VAL A 15 -8.45 -19.23 33.46
C VAL A 15 -7.98 -17.82 33.07
N LEU A 16 -7.17 -17.17 33.92
CA LEU A 16 -6.64 -15.83 33.63
C LEU A 16 -5.63 -15.83 32.48
N THR A 17 -4.84 -16.90 32.30
CA THR A 17 -3.93 -17.03 31.16
C THR A 17 -4.63 -17.36 29.83
N LEU A 18 -5.81 -17.97 29.87
CA LEU A 18 -6.60 -18.28 28.67
C LEU A 18 -7.54 -17.12 28.26
N GLY A 19 -7.81 -16.17 29.16
CA GLY A 19 -8.78 -15.09 28.95
C GLY A 19 -8.26 -13.81 28.28
N ILE A 20 -6.96 -13.68 28.01
CA ILE A 20 -6.36 -12.45 27.43
C ILE A 20 -6.16 -12.54 25.90
N ALA A 21 -6.60 -13.63 25.26
CA ALA A 21 -6.71 -13.68 23.81
C ALA A 21 -8.08 -13.12 23.40
N GLY A 22 -8.19 -11.79 23.35
CA GLY A 22 -9.31 -11.14 22.66
C GLY A 22 -9.33 -11.56 21.18
N PRO A 23 -10.50 -11.49 20.50
CA PRO A 23 -10.58 -11.86 19.09
C PRO A 23 -9.60 -11.00 18.29
N THR A 24 -8.57 -11.63 17.72
CA THR A 24 -7.73 -10.97 16.71
C THR A 24 -8.56 -10.88 15.44
N THR A 25 -8.89 -9.67 15.02
CA THR A 25 -9.47 -9.45 13.69
C THR A 25 -8.41 -9.78 12.65
N THR A 26 -8.52 -10.97 12.06
CA THR A 26 -7.70 -11.34 10.90
C THR A 26 -8.24 -10.62 9.68
N PHE A 27 -7.51 -9.61 9.19
CA PHE A 27 -7.84 -8.97 7.93
C PHE A 27 -7.45 -9.89 6.77
N ALA A 28 -8.29 -9.95 5.73
CA ALA A 28 -8.03 -10.76 4.54
C ALA A 28 -6.86 -10.21 3.69
N ALA A 29 -6.48 -8.94 3.90
CA ALA A 29 -5.34 -8.29 3.29
C ALA A 29 -4.45 -7.66 4.38
N THR A 30 -3.14 -7.65 4.14
CA THR A 30 -2.15 -6.95 4.97
C THR A 30 -1.61 -5.73 4.23
N ASP A 31 -1.16 -4.71 4.96
CA ASP A 31 -0.46 -3.57 4.36
C ASP A 31 0.79 -4.06 3.60
N PRO A 32 0.94 -3.73 2.30
CA PRO A 32 2.13 -4.10 1.54
C PRO A 32 3.44 -3.42 1.98
N GLU A 33 3.36 -2.39 2.83
CA GLU A 33 4.48 -1.56 3.31
C GLU A 33 5.27 -0.86 2.19
N LEU A 34 5.05 0.44 2.02
CA LEU A 34 5.74 1.21 0.97
C LEU A 34 7.18 1.61 1.34
N GLY A 35 7.58 1.51 2.61
CA GLY A 35 8.93 1.91 3.07
C GLY A 35 9.30 3.33 2.62
N ALA A 36 10.50 3.48 2.04
CA ALA A 36 11.00 4.76 1.52
C ALA A 36 10.15 5.36 0.38
N THR A 37 9.32 4.55 -0.29
CA THR A 37 8.41 4.97 -1.36
C THR A 37 7.23 5.78 -0.81
N ALA A 38 6.89 5.64 0.48
CA ALA A 38 5.69 6.22 1.08
C ALA A 38 5.59 7.77 1.00
N ASN A 39 6.72 8.46 0.83
CA ASN A 39 6.76 9.93 0.74
C ASN A 39 6.56 10.48 -0.69
N PHE A 40 6.56 9.59 -1.69
CA PHE A 40 6.48 9.98 -3.10
C PHE A 40 5.04 9.90 -3.61
N SER A 41 4.63 10.93 -4.32
CA SER A 41 3.35 10.96 -5.04
C SER A 41 3.48 10.38 -6.44
N ILE A 42 4.67 10.50 -7.06
CA ILE A 42 4.97 9.92 -8.36
C ILE A 42 6.36 9.30 -8.31
N ILE A 43 6.46 8.03 -8.73
CA ILE A 43 7.73 7.39 -9.07
C ILE A 43 7.60 6.78 -10.46
N ALA A 44 8.59 7.02 -11.31
CA ALA A 44 8.67 6.43 -12.64
C ALA A 44 10.05 5.82 -12.90
N GLN A 45 10.10 4.80 -13.76
CA GLN A 45 11.34 4.17 -14.20
C GLN A 45 11.99 4.90 -15.38
N THR A 46 11.20 5.36 -16.36
CA THR A 46 11.74 5.77 -17.67
C THR A 46 11.59 7.26 -17.96
N ALA A 47 10.40 7.81 -17.79
CA ALA A 47 10.12 9.22 -18.06
C ALA A 47 8.94 9.72 -17.22
N ILE A 48 8.88 11.03 -17.01
CA ILE A 48 7.73 11.74 -16.42
C ILE A 48 7.38 12.89 -17.36
N THR A 49 6.13 12.97 -17.79
CA THR A 49 5.65 14.04 -18.69
C THR A 49 4.35 14.60 -18.16
N GLY A 50 4.28 15.91 -17.92
CA GLY A 50 3.04 16.55 -17.50
C GLY A 50 3.21 17.99 -17.03
N THR A 51 2.08 18.69 -16.89
CA THR A 51 2.01 20.11 -16.48
C THR A 51 1.11 20.33 -15.26
N GLY A 52 0.68 19.25 -14.60
CA GLY A 52 -0.20 19.30 -13.44
C GLY A 52 0.55 19.64 -12.15
N THR A 53 -0.17 20.15 -11.16
CA THR A 53 0.34 20.33 -9.80
C THR A 53 0.35 18.99 -9.05
N ILE A 54 1.43 18.73 -8.33
CA ILE A 54 1.65 17.50 -7.57
C ILE A 54 1.88 17.88 -6.11
N SER A 55 1.04 17.35 -5.23
CA SER A 55 1.26 17.44 -3.78
C SER A 55 2.18 16.30 -3.36
N GLY A 56 3.47 16.55 -3.14
CA GLY A 56 4.45 15.59 -2.63
C GLY A 56 5.68 15.39 -3.53
N ASP A 57 6.55 14.45 -3.13
CA ASP A 57 7.81 14.19 -3.82
C ASP A 57 7.60 13.44 -5.16
N VAL A 58 8.50 13.70 -6.11
CA VAL A 58 8.51 13.10 -7.44
C VAL A 58 9.85 12.45 -7.69
N GLY A 59 9.88 11.17 -8.07
CA GLY A 59 11.11 10.43 -8.32
C GLY A 59 11.16 9.84 -9.73
N LEU A 60 12.22 10.12 -10.48
CA LEU A 60 12.54 9.40 -11.71
C LEU A 60 13.77 8.52 -11.50
N ASN A 61 13.66 7.21 -11.70
CA ASN A 61 14.81 6.30 -11.69
C ASN A 61 15.56 6.30 -13.03
N SER A 62 15.87 7.50 -13.50
CA SER A 62 16.59 7.79 -14.73
C SER A 62 17.18 9.20 -14.62
N THR A 63 17.77 9.70 -15.70
CA THR A 63 18.34 11.04 -15.76
C THR A 63 17.25 12.10 -15.68
N GLY A 64 17.58 13.27 -15.11
CA GLY A 64 16.65 14.39 -15.00
C GLY A 64 16.07 14.82 -16.35
N ALA A 65 16.83 14.67 -17.44
CA ALA A 65 16.36 14.94 -18.80
C ALA A 65 15.12 14.13 -19.23
N GLY A 66 14.82 13.00 -18.57
CA GLY A 66 13.60 12.22 -18.79
C GLY A 66 12.34 12.82 -18.16
N ILE A 67 12.47 13.89 -17.37
CA ILE A 67 11.35 14.65 -16.82
C ILE A 67 11.07 15.84 -17.76
N THR A 68 9.89 15.85 -18.37
CA THR A 68 9.51 16.86 -19.36
C THR A 68 8.23 17.59 -18.93
N ALA A 69 8.20 18.91 -19.17
CA ALA A 69 7.11 19.83 -18.82
C ALA A 69 6.81 20.01 -17.31
N LEU A 70 7.28 19.11 -16.44
CA LEU A 70 7.23 19.27 -15.00
C LEU A 70 8.37 20.18 -14.51
N THR A 71 8.05 21.13 -13.65
CA THR A 71 9.01 22.07 -13.06
C THR A 71 8.93 22.04 -11.54
N SER A 72 9.95 22.56 -10.84
CA SER A 72 9.98 22.59 -9.38
C SER A 72 8.86 23.40 -8.75
N VAL A 73 8.23 24.34 -9.47
CA VAL A 73 7.07 25.10 -8.96
C VAL A 73 5.75 24.32 -9.06
N MET A 74 5.75 23.19 -9.75
CA MET A 74 4.56 22.33 -9.92
C MET A 74 4.53 21.18 -8.90
N ALA A 75 5.63 20.90 -8.21
CA ALA A 75 5.69 19.90 -7.16
C ALA A 75 5.83 20.61 -5.81
N ASP A 76 4.93 20.33 -4.87
CA ASP A 76 5.02 20.84 -3.49
C ASP A 76 6.09 20.10 -2.67
N GLY A 77 6.69 19.06 -3.25
CA GLY A 77 7.84 18.33 -2.71
C GLY A 77 9.11 18.49 -3.53
N THR A 78 10.03 17.56 -3.36
CA THR A 78 11.32 17.53 -4.07
C THR A 78 11.23 16.66 -5.32
N ILE A 79 11.84 17.11 -6.41
CA ILE A 79 12.02 16.32 -7.63
C ILE A 79 13.39 15.65 -7.58
N TYR A 80 13.39 14.32 -7.65
CA TYR A 80 14.58 13.47 -7.62
C TYR A 80 14.83 12.81 -8.98
N SER A 81 16.10 12.70 -9.35
CA SER A 81 16.57 11.87 -10.48
C SER A 81 17.82 11.08 -10.06
N THR A 82 18.28 10.13 -10.88
CA THR A 82 19.49 9.35 -10.54
C THR A 82 20.79 10.14 -10.74
N ASP A 83 20.75 11.18 -11.57
CA ASP A 83 21.90 12.03 -11.89
C ASP A 83 21.91 13.38 -11.17
N GLY A 84 20.80 13.77 -10.51
CA GLY A 84 20.70 15.06 -9.82
C GLY A 84 20.67 16.25 -10.78
N VAL A 85 20.31 16.03 -12.05
CA VAL A 85 20.28 17.06 -13.09
C VAL A 85 18.86 17.60 -13.26
N ALA A 86 18.75 18.88 -13.63
CA ALA A 86 17.46 19.53 -13.82
C ALA A 86 16.53 18.72 -14.76
N PRO A 87 15.23 18.61 -14.41
CA PRO A 87 14.57 19.26 -13.28
C PRO A 87 14.67 18.48 -11.94
N GLY A 88 15.25 17.28 -11.93
CA GLY A 88 15.47 16.47 -10.72
C GLY A 88 16.78 16.78 -10.01
N LEU A 89 16.88 17.91 -9.31
CA LEU A 89 18.15 18.37 -8.73
C LEU A 89 18.61 17.58 -7.49
N SER A 90 17.82 16.62 -7.01
CA SER A 90 18.16 15.76 -5.87
C SER A 90 18.37 14.31 -6.31
N ILE A 91 19.31 13.61 -5.66
CA ILE A 91 19.62 12.22 -6.00
C ILE A 91 18.57 11.27 -5.42
N LEU A 92 17.94 10.46 -6.27
CA LEU A 92 16.99 9.43 -5.85
C LEU A 92 17.71 8.31 -5.10
N ALA A 93 17.28 8.03 -3.87
CA ALA A 93 17.85 6.96 -3.07
C ALA A 93 17.50 5.57 -3.67
N PRO A 94 18.47 4.64 -3.83
CA PRO A 94 18.21 3.31 -4.38
C PRO A 94 17.15 2.49 -3.62
N ALA A 95 17.00 2.75 -2.32
CA ALA A 95 16.00 2.09 -1.47
C ALA A 95 14.55 2.37 -1.91
N VAL A 96 14.29 3.47 -2.63
CA VAL A 96 12.95 3.78 -3.15
C VAL A 96 12.51 2.73 -4.17
N GLN A 97 13.37 2.39 -5.12
CA GLN A 97 13.05 1.37 -6.13
C GLN A 97 12.98 -0.03 -5.53
N ALA A 98 13.87 -0.35 -4.58
CA ALA A 98 13.84 -1.62 -3.88
C ALA A 98 12.50 -1.80 -3.12
N ASN A 99 12.07 -0.80 -2.38
CA ASN A 99 10.82 -0.86 -1.63
C ASN A 99 9.57 -0.87 -2.54
N LEU A 100 9.60 -0.17 -3.69
CA LEU A 100 8.53 -0.27 -4.69
C LEU A 100 8.40 -1.73 -5.20
N SER A 101 9.52 -2.39 -5.53
CA SER A 101 9.53 -3.79 -5.95
C SER A 101 9.01 -4.70 -4.84
N THR A 102 9.51 -4.54 -3.61
CA THR A 102 9.06 -5.32 -2.45
C THR A 102 7.57 -5.15 -2.18
N ALA A 103 7.04 -3.93 -2.23
CA ALA A 103 5.62 -3.68 -2.06
C ALA A 103 4.78 -4.35 -3.17
N ASN A 104 5.25 -4.31 -4.42
CA ASN A 104 4.58 -5.00 -5.53
C ASN A 104 4.59 -6.53 -5.38
N ASP A 105 5.70 -7.10 -4.94
CA ASP A 105 5.82 -8.54 -4.66
C ASP A 105 4.93 -8.94 -3.49
N ASN A 106 4.86 -8.11 -2.44
CA ASN A 106 3.96 -8.29 -1.31
C ASN A 106 2.49 -8.28 -1.75
N ILE A 107 2.07 -7.31 -2.57
CA ILE A 107 0.72 -7.25 -3.17
C ILE A 107 0.42 -8.54 -3.95
N SER A 108 1.35 -8.93 -4.81
CA SER A 108 1.18 -10.09 -5.69
C SER A 108 1.12 -11.40 -4.90
N GLY A 109 1.87 -11.50 -3.81
CA GLY A 109 1.96 -12.69 -2.96
C GLY A 109 0.80 -12.92 -2.00
N GLN A 110 -0.11 -11.95 -1.81
CA GLN A 110 -1.23 -12.14 -0.87
C GLN A 110 -2.26 -13.17 -1.36
N GLY A 111 -2.90 -13.86 -0.42
CA GLY A 111 -3.99 -14.79 -0.73
C GLY A 111 -5.22 -14.06 -1.26
N SER A 112 -5.82 -14.57 -2.34
CA SER A 112 -7.04 -13.98 -2.92
C SER A 112 -8.24 -14.18 -1.97
N THR A 113 -8.99 -13.11 -1.72
CA THR A 113 -10.31 -13.18 -1.08
C THR A 113 -11.37 -13.64 -2.08
N ALA A 114 -11.35 -13.09 -3.29
CA ALA A 114 -12.24 -13.46 -4.38
C ALA A 114 -11.71 -13.00 -5.74
N SER A 115 -12.16 -13.67 -6.80
CA SER A 115 -12.07 -13.14 -8.16
C SER A 115 -13.39 -12.45 -8.52
N ILE A 116 -13.30 -11.24 -9.05
CA ILE A 116 -14.47 -10.42 -9.42
C ILE A 116 -14.38 -9.98 -10.88
N GLY A 117 -15.53 -9.59 -11.45
CA GLY A 117 -15.59 -9.13 -12.84
C GLY A 117 -14.79 -7.84 -13.10
N PRO A 118 -14.49 -7.53 -14.37
CA PRO A 118 -13.65 -6.38 -14.74
C PRO A 118 -14.36 -5.03 -14.61
N VAL A 119 -15.69 -4.99 -14.52
CA VAL A 119 -16.47 -3.75 -14.40
C VAL A 119 -16.67 -3.47 -12.90
N LEU A 120 -16.12 -2.36 -12.43
CA LEU A 120 -16.17 -1.98 -11.00
C LEU A 120 -17.29 -0.97 -10.69
N ASP A 121 -18.02 -0.53 -11.72
CA ASP A 121 -19.11 0.44 -11.59
C ASP A 121 -20.25 -0.12 -10.72
N GLY A 122 -20.58 0.59 -9.64
CA GLY A 122 -21.68 0.23 -8.72
C GLY A 122 -21.34 -0.88 -7.73
N GLU A 123 -20.13 -1.44 -7.78
CA GLU A 123 -19.69 -2.47 -6.84
C GLU A 123 -19.44 -1.87 -5.44
N THR A 124 -19.72 -2.67 -4.42
CA THR A 124 -19.33 -2.38 -3.03
C THR A 124 -18.46 -3.52 -2.53
N ARG A 125 -17.28 -3.19 -2.03
CA ARG A 125 -16.31 -4.17 -1.52
C ARG A 125 -15.98 -3.87 -0.07
N THR A 126 -15.83 -4.92 0.72
CA THR A 126 -15.22 -4.84 2.06
C THR A 126 -13.70 -5.07 1.94
N ALA A 127 -12.96 -4.86 3.03
CA ALA A 127 -11.52 -5.03 3.02
C ALA A 127 -11.12 -6.46 2.60
N GLY A 128 -10.11 -6.58 1.73
CA GLY A 128 -9.67 -7.86 1.18
C GLY A 128 -8.82 -7.73 -0.10
N VAL A 129 -8.47 -8.88 -0.67
CA VAL A 129 -7.65 -9.01 -1.89
C VAL A 129 -8.53 -9.52 -3.03
N TYR A 130 -8.64 -8.77 -4.12
CA TYR A 130 -9.52 -9.05 -5.24
C TYR A 130 -8.76 -9.14 -6.55
N ASP A 131 -8.94 -10.25 -7.27
CA ASP A 131 -8.41 -10.41 -8.63
C ASP A 131 -9.43 -9.90 -9.65
N ILE A 132 -9.07 -8.86 -10.42
CA ILE A 132 -10.04 -8.05 -11.21
C ILE A 132 -9.86 -8.08 -12.73
N GLY A 133 -9.03 -8.96 -13.28
CA GLY A 133 -8.79 -9.00 -14.72
C GLY A 133 -8.38 -7.61 -15.27
N ALA A 134 -9.03 -7.17 -16.36
CA ALA A 134 -8.91 -5.83 -16.94
C ALA A 134 -9.86 -4.82 -16.28
N GLY A 135 -9.62 -4.57 -15.00
CA GLY A 135 -10.42 -3.69 -14.14
C GLY A 135 -10.65 -2.30 -14.73
N ARG A 136 -11.90 -1.81 -14.68
CA ARG A 136 -12.26 -0.49 -15.18
C ARG A 136 -13.42 0.14 -14.42
N LEU A 137 -13.40 1.47 -14.38
CA LEU A 137 -14.54 2.33 -14.06
C LEU A 137 -14.94 3.06 -15.34
N ASN A 138 -16.22 3.01 -15.69
CA ASN A 138 -16.77 3.66 -16.89
C ASN A 138 -17.61 4.89 -16.53
N GLY A 139 -17.23 5.58 -15.46
CA GLY A 139 -17.94 6.75 -14.93
C GLY A 139 -18.87 6.47 -13.75
N GLY A 140 -19.00 5.20 -13.33
CA GLY A 140 -19.63 4.82 -12.07
C GLY A 140 -18.67 4.89 -10.87
N VAL A 141 -19.15 4.40 -9.73
CA VAL A 141 -18.44 4.46 -8.45
C VAL A 141 -18.18 3.04 -7.93
N LEU A 142 -16.94 2.75 -7.54
CA LEU A 142 -16.59 1.63 -6.68
C LEU A 142 -16.62 2.12 -5.22
N THR A 143 -17.41 1.47 -4.37
CA THR A 143 -17.48 1.80 -2.95
C THR A 143 -16.60 0.84 -2.15
N LEU A 144 -15.64 1.39 -1.40
CA LEU A 144 -14.86 0.64 -0.41
C LEU A 144 -15.53 0.84 0.95
N ASP A 145 -16.21 -0.20 1.44
CA ASP A 145 -17.04 -0.15 2.63
C ASP A 145 -16.36 -0.83 3.82
N GLY A 146 -16.25 -0.08 4.92
CA GLY A 146 -15.61 -0.51 6.16
C GLY A 146 -14.12 -0.15 6.28
N PRO A 147 -13.54 -0.38 7.46
CA PRO A 147 -12.11 -0.18 7.68
C PRO A 147 -11.30 -1.38 7.18
N GLY A 148 -10.08 -1.12 6.71
CA GLY A 148 -9.10 -2.17 6.40
C GLY A 148 -8.31 -1.89 5.13
N ILE A 149 -7.59 -2.91 4.67
CA ILE A 149 -6.76 -2.86 3.46
C ILE A 149 -7.54 -3.46 2.30
N TYR A 150 -7.48 -2.78 1.15
CA TYR A 150 -8.12 -3.18 -0.09
C TYR A 150 -7.03 -3.34 -1.15
N ILE A 151 -6.88 -4.54 -1.67
CA ILE A 151 -5.91 -4.85 -2.73
C ILE A 151 -6.69 -5.32 -3.94
N PHE A 152 -6.49 -4.62 -5.05
CA PHE A 152 -7.06 -4.98 -6.34
C PHE A 152 -5.92 -5.35 -7.28
N ARG A 153 -5.83 -6.65 -7.63
CA ARG A 153 -4.82 -7.16 -8.56
C ARG A 153 -5.43 -7.22 -9.95
N ALA A 154 -5.08 -6.25 -10.77
CA ALA A 154 -5.42 -6.25 -12.18
C ALA A 154 -4.38 -7.08 -12.95
N SER A 155 -4.84 -7.86 -13.92
CA SER A 155 -3.95 -8.64 -14.80
C SER A 155 -3.53 -7.88 -16.06
N SER A 156 -4.03 -6.66 -16.25
CA SER A 156 -3.79 -5.79 -17.41
C SER A 156 -4.07 -4.33 -17.10
#